data_AF-A0AAN6F5K6-F1
#
_entry.id   AF-A0AAN6F5K6-F1
#
_cell.length_a   1.000
_cell.length_b   1.000
_cell.length_c   1.000
_cell.angle_alpha   90.00
_cell.angle_beta   90.00
_cell.angle_gamma   90.00
#
_symmetry.space_group_name_H-M   'P 1'
#
loop_
_entity.id
_entity.type
_entity.pdbx_description
1 polymer ?
#
loop_
_entity_poly.entity_id
_entity_poly.type
_entity_poly.pdbx_seq_one_letter_code
_entity_poly.pdbx_strand_id
1 'polypeptide(L)'
;MFNSLKVIAKESRSAGAQQRAGLGGEDPEDKEVLRYHILLIENINHHVEDMDDGGKEGVLVEGRGKAMLEFAEALEAYVSRVITRPLGKLLPPPDKPDVHRFAPFHSRKTARSLFAQYDGKEVRHGVETLRKRIEKHFGDADEEVIPRGVVALVGRKCERAYERTIERKEGLVREVWPPVEGEKGVEVDFTREDVKNAFKGLQRSS
;
A
#
# COMPACT_ATOMS: atom_id res chain seq x y z
N MET A 1 1.17 1.63 -28.40
CA MET A 1 1.76 2.29 -27.22
C MET A 1 1.67 1.45 -25.95
N PHE A 2 0.52 0.80 -25.67
CA PHE A 2 0.31 -0.05 -24.48
C PHE A 2 1.33 -1.21 -24.30
N ASN A 3 1.73 -1.86 -25.39
CA ASN A 3 2.74 -2.93 -25.37
C ASN A 3 4.17 -2.41 -25.17
N SER A 4 4.48 -1.17 -25.56
CA SER A 4 5.81 -0.59 -25.43
C SER A 4 6.19 -0.31 -23.97
N LEU A 5 5.22 0.12 -23.15
CA LEU A 5 5.42 0.30 -21.71
C LEU A 5 5.67 -1.03 -20.98
N LYS A 6 4.99 -2.11 -21.39
CA LYS A 6 5.18 -3.46 -20.82
C LYS A 6 6.55 -4.06 -21.18
N VAL A 7 7.08 -3.78 -22.36
CA VAL A 7 8.41 -4.26 -22.80
C VAL A 7 9.52 -3.57 -22.01
N ILE A 8 9.45 -2.25 -21.83
CA ILE A 8 10.45 -1.49 -21.05
C ILE A 8 10.47 -1.96 -19.59
N ALA A 9 9.31 -2.23 -18.99
CA ALA A 9 9.19 -2.74 -17.62
C ALA A 9 9.71 -4.18 -17.44
N LYS A 10 9.70 -4.99 -18.51
CA LYS A 10 10.19 -6.37 -18.49
C LYS A 10 11.71 -6.43 -18.70
N GLU A 11 12.27 -5.53 -19.51
CA GLU A 11 13.71 -5.44 -19.78
C GLU A 11 14.49 -4.81 -18.61
N SER A 12 13.92 -3.86 -17.87
CA SER A 12 14.58 -3.26 -16.69
C SER A 12 14.75 -4.25 -15.53
N ARG A 13 13.74 -5.12 -15.30
CA ARG A 13 13.75 -6.14 -14.24
C ARG A 13 14.87 -7.18 -14.39
N SER A 14 15.40 -7.38 -15.60
CA SER A 14 16.47 -8.34 -15.88
C SER A 14 17.89 -7.80 -15.66
N ALA A 15 18.09 -6.49 -15.49
CA ALA A 15 19.43 -5.87 -15.54
C ALA A 15 20.06 -5.55 -14.17
N GLY A 16 19.31 -5.57 -13.05
CA GLY A 16 19.74 -4.91 -11.80
C GLY A 16 19.98 -5.79 -10.57
N ALA A 17 19.91 -7.12 -10.65
CA ALA A 17 19.85 -8.00 -9.47
C ALA A 17 21.10 -8.05 -8.56
N GLN A 18 22.10 -7.20 -8.77
CA GLN A 18 23.23 -7.09 -7.84
C GLN A 18 23.54 -5.63 -7.52
N GLN A 19 23.41 -5.35 -6.21
CA GLN A 19 24.13 -4.31 -5.45
C GLN A 19 23.41 -2.95 -5.34
N ARG A 20 22.78 -2.71 -4.18
CA ARG A 20 23.09 -1.59 -3.24
C ARG A 20 21.95 -1.37 -2.23
N ALA A 21 22.02 -2.08 -1.11
CA ALA A 21 21.31 -1.70 0.11
C ALA A 21 22.10 -0.57 0.81
N GLY A 22 21.51 0.62 0.90
CA GLY A 22 22.02 1.67 1.79
C GLY A 22 21.62 3.10 1.39
N LEU A 23 20.96 3.78 2.33
CA LEU A 23 20.77 5.23 2.43
C LEU A 23 19.60 5.85 1.66
N GLY A 24 18.41 5.82 2.29
CA GLY A 24 17.57 7.02 2.54
C GLY A 24 16.95 7.79 1.37
N GLY A 25 17.28 7.48 0.12
CA GLY A 25 16.59 7.93 -1.08
C GLY A 25 15.87 6.74 -1.71
N GLU A 26 14.61 6.93 -2.11
CA GLU A 26 13.96 5.95 -2.99
C GLU A 26 14.84 5.74 -4.22
N ASP A 27 15.21 4.49 -4.47
CA ASP A 27 16.01 4.05 -5.61
C ASP A 27 15.42 4.70 -6.88
N PRO A 28 16.23 5.31 -7.76
CA PRO A 28 15.74 5.76 -9.07
C PRO A 28 14.88 4.71 -9.78
N GLU A 29 15.20 3.41 -9.66
CA GLU A 29 14.39 2.32 -10.20
C GLU A 29 13.03 2.22 -9.51
N ASP A 30 12.99 2.30 -8.18
CA ASP A 30 11.74 2.28 -7.41
C ASP A 30 10.82 3.46 -7.75
N LYS A 31 11.40 4.63 -8.04
CA LYS A 31 10.65 5.80 -8.49
C LYS A 31 10.05 5.60 -9.87
N GLU A 32 10.79 5.01 -10.80
CA GLU A 32 10.29 4.72 -12.15
C GLU A 32 9.16 3.68 -12.13
N VAL A 33 9.32 2.62 -11.34
CA VAL A 33 8.27 1.60 -11.16
C VAL A 33 7.03 2.21 -10.50
N LEU A 34 7.22 3.09 -9.51
CA LEU A 34 6.09 3.77 -8.88
C LEU A 34 5.36 4.70 -9.87
N ARG A 35 6.10 5.47 -10.67
CA ARG A 35 5.54 6.32 -11.73
C ARG A 35 4.75 5.51 -12.74
N TYR A 36 5.26 4.33 -13.13
CA TYR A 36 4.55 3.41 -14.00
C TYR A 36 3.19 3.00 -13.43
N HIS A 37 3.12 2.63 -12.15
CA HIS A 37 1.87 2.25 -11.52
C HIS A 37 0.89 3.42 -11.39
N ILE A 38 1.37 4.64 -11.09
CA ILE A 38 0.54 5.85 -11.05
C ILE A 38 -0.14 6.05 -12.41
N LEU A 39 0.64 6.08 -13.49
CA LEU A 39 0.15 6.26 -14.85
C LEU A 39 -0.85 5.16 -15.27
N LEU A 40 -0.60 3.91 -14.87
CA LEU A 40 -1.50 2.79 -15.19
C LEU A 40 -2.83 2.87 -14.42
N ILE A 41 -2.80 3.29 -13.16
CA ILE A 41 -3.99 3.53 -12.34
C ILE A 41 -4.82 4.67 -12.95
N GLU A 42 -4.20 5.79 -13.29
CA GLU A 42 -4.89 6.94 -13.90
C GLU A 42 -5.52 6.58 -15.24
N ASN A 43 -4.75 5.98 -16.15
CA ASN A 43 -5.22 5.64 -17.48
C ASN A 43 -6.38 4.64 -17.46
N ILE A 44 -6.31 3.59 -16.62
CA ILE A 44 -7.40 2.61 -16.58
C ILE A 44 -8.64 3.20 -15.89
N ASN A 45 -8.46 4.05 -14.87
CA ASN A 45 -9.60 4.71 -14.24
C ASN A 45 -10.32 5.63 -15.24
N HIS A 46 -9.58 6.42 -16.03
CA HIS A 46 -10.14 7.21 -17.13
C HIS A 46 -10.83 6.33 -18.17
N HIS A 47 -10.18 5.24 -18.59
CA HIS A 47 -10.73 4.37 -19.61
C HIS A 47 -12.04 3.68 -19.18
N VAL A 48 -12.18 3.32 -17.91
CA VAL A 48 -13.42 2.72 -17.39
C VAL A 48 -14.55 3.73 -17.27
N GLU A 49 -14.23 5.00 -17.00
CA GLU A 49 -15.24 6.07 -17.02
C GLU A 49 -15.69 6.40 -18.44
N ASP A 50 -14.78 6.43 -19.41
CA ASP A 50 -15.11 6.62 -20.83
C ASP A 50 -15.93 5.46 -21.41
N MET A 51 -15.74 4.24 -20.90
CA MET A 51 -16.44 3.03 -21.34
C MET A 51 -17.75 2.79 -20.59
N ASP A 52 -18.15 3.67 -19.66
CA ASP A 52 -19.45 3.57 -19.00
C ASP A 52 -20.55 4.11 -19.94
N ASP A 53 -20.92 3.30 -20.94
CA ASP A 53 -21.89 3.62 -22.00
C ASP A 53 -23.36 3.71 -21.50
N GLY A 54 -23.59 4.01 -20.21
CA GLY A 54 -24.92 4.07 -19.61
C GLY A 54 -25.59 2.70 -19.45
N GLY A 55 -24.81 1.65 -19.16
CA GLY A 55 -25.33 0.32 -18.83
C GLY A 55 -25.71 -0.59 -20.01
N LYS A 56 -25.27 -0.27 -21.23
CA LYS A 56 -25.46 -1.17 -22.38
C LYS A 56 -24.40 -2.29 -22.35
N GLU A 57 -24.83 -3.53 -22.09
CA GLU A 57 -24.00 -4.73 -22.24
C GLU A 57 -23.63 -4.94 -23.71
N GLY A 58 -22.53 -4.32 -24.14
CA GLY A 58 -21.90 -4.54 -25.44
C GLY A 58 -20.70 -5.50 -25.35
N VAL A 59 -20.14 -5.84 -26.52
CA VAL A 59 -19.00 -6.76 -26.79
C VAL A 59 -17.68 -6.42 -26.04
N LEU A 60 -17.69 -5.38 -25.19
CA LEU A 60 -16.54 -4.86 -24.46
C LEU A 60 -16.37 -5.45 -23.05
N VAL A 61 -17.25 -6.35 -22.60
CA VAL A 61 -17.22 -6.94 -21.25
C VAL A 61 -15.91 -7.68 -20.95
N GLU A 62 -15.38 -8.46 -21.89
CA GLU A 62 -14.13 -9.21 -21.69
C GLU A 62 -12.90 -8.28 -21.62
N GLY A 63 -12.86 -7.25 -22.46
CA GLY A 63 -11.83 -6.21 -22.43
C GLY A 63 -11.86 -5.41 -21.12
N ARG A 64 -13.06 -5.07 -20.64
CA ARG A 64 -13.28 -4.40 -19.34
C ARG A 64 -12.82 -5.27 -18.18
N GLY A 65 -13.14 -6.57 -18.19
CA GLY A 65 -12.71 -7.51 -17.15
C GLY A 65 -11.18 -7.58 -17.05
N LYS A 66 -10.49 -7.67 -18.19
CA LYS A 66 -9.02 -7.66 -18.23
C LYS A 66 -8.43 -6.33 -17.75
N ALA A 67 -8.98 -5.19 -18.16
CA ALA A 67 -8.53 -3.88 -17.70
C ALA A 67 -8.69 -3.72 -16.18
N MET A 68 -9.79 -4.22 -15.62
CA MET A 68 -10.02 -4.18 -14.17
C MET A 68 -9.07 -5.07 -13.38
N LEU A 69 -8.65 -6.21 -13.95
CA LEU A 69 -7.60 -7.04 -13.35
C LEU A 69 -6.25 -6.31 -13.34
N GLU A 70 -5.85 -5.74 -14.48
CA GLU A 70 -4.59 -4.98 -14.59
C GLU A 70 -4.59 -3.76 -13.66
N PHE A 71 -5.73 -3.09 -13.51
CA PHE A 71 -5.91 -2.01 -12.54
C PHE A 71 -5.76 -2.48 -11.10
N ALA A 72 -6.38 -3.60 -10.74
CA ALA A 72 -6.29 -4.15 -9.40
C ALA A 72 -4.84 -4.55 -9.04
N GLU A 73 -4.10 -5.13 -9.97
CA GLU A 73 -2.68 -5.47 -9.81
C GLU A 73 -1.81 -4.22 -9.65
N ALA A 74 -2.01 -3.22 -10.50
CA ALA A 74 -1.29 -1.95 -10.43
C ALA A 74 -1.55 -1.24 -9.09
N LEU A 75 -2.81 -1.26 -8.65
CA LEU A 75 -3.24 -0.66 -7.40
C LEU A 75 -2.65 -1.38 -6.18
N GLU A 76 -2.63 -2.71 -6.15
CA GLU A 76 -2.00 -3.46 -5.05
C GLU A 76 -0.49 -3.23 -5.02
N ALA A 77 0.18 -3.18 -6.18
CA ALA A 77 1.61 -2.90 -6.28
C ALA A 77 1.95 -1.47 -5.81
N TYR A 78 1.16 -0.48 -6.23
CA TYR A 78 1.28 0.89 -5.75
C TYR A 78 1.10 0.95 -4.22
N VAL A 79 -0.01 0.40 -3.70
CA VAL A 79 -0.34 0.41 -2.27
C VAL A 79 0.79 -0.22 -1.47
N SER A 80 1.25 -1.41 -1.88
CA SER A 80 2.34 -2.14 -1.20
C SER A 80 3.61 -1.30 -1.09
N ARG A 81 3.95 -0.52 -2.11
CA ARG A 81 5.13 0.36 -2.11
C ARG A 81 4.93 1.59 -1.22
N VAL A 82 3.78 2.25 -1.29
CA VAL A 82 3.57 3.51 -0.57
C VAL A 82 3.40 3.32 0.92
N ILE A 83 2.84 2.18 1.37
CA ILE A 83 2.69 1.85 2.78
C ILE A 83 4.01 1.37 3.42
N THR A 84 5.02 1.00 2.63
CA THR A 84 6.34 0.57 3.13
C THR A 84 6.96 1.59 4.06
N ARG A 85 6.89 2.88 3.70
CA ARG A 85 7.49 3.95 4.50
C ARG A 85 6.80 4.13 5.85
N PRO A 86 5.47 4.32 5.94
CA PRO A 86 4.83 4.56 7.22
C PRO A 86 4.67 3.30 8.10
N LEU A 87 4.58 2.10 7.52
CA LEU A 87 4.49 0.85 8.32
C LEU A 87 5.86 0.21 8.58
N GLY A 88 6.87 0.47 7.75
CA GLY A 88 8.26 0.08 7.95
C GLY A 88 8.43 -1.37 8.41
N LYS A 89 8.97 -1.53 9.63
CA LYS A 89 9.29 -2.82 10.25
C LYS A 89 8.06 -3.66 10.63
N LEU A 90 6.85 -3.10 10.58
CA LEU A 90 5.63 -3.88 10.72
C LEU A 90 5.33 -4.71 9.47
N LEU A 91 5.92 -4.38 8.33
CA LEU A 91 5.71 -5.14 7.10
C LEU A 91 6.73 -6.27 6.96
N PRO A 92 6.33 -7.39 6.34
CA PRO A 92 7.30 -8.40 5.95
C PRO A 92 8.34 -7.82 5.01
N PRO A 93 9.60 -8.28 5.09
CA PRO A 93 10.60 -7.93 4.10
C PRO A 93 10.07 -8.32 2.71
N PRO A 94 10.33 -7.51 1.67
CA PRO A 94 9.76 -7.72 0.33
C PRO A 94 10.12 -9.09 -0.25
N ASP A 95 11.33 -9.58 0.02
CA ASP A 95 11.82 -10.88 -0.50
C ASP A 95 11.24 -12.09 0.26
N LYS A 96 10.52 -11.84 1.35
CA LYS A 96 10.23 -12.82 2.40
C LYS A 96 8.84 -12.57 3.02
N PRO A 97 7.75 -12.64 2.22
CA PRO A 97 6.40 -12.32 2.65
C PRO A 97 5.89 -13.23 3.79
N ASP A 98 6.27 -14.51 3.76
CA ASP A 98 5.86 -15.51 4.76
C ASP A 98 6.73 -15.54 6.01
N VAL A 99 7.86 -14.85 5.96
CA VAL A 99 8.89 -14.98 7.00
C VAL A 99 8.44 -14.31 8.30
N HIS A 100 7.41 -13.45 8.29
CA HIS A 100 6.78 -12.97 9.52
C HIS A 100 6.09 -14.04 10.37
N ARG A 101 5.73 -15.21 9.79
CA ARG A 101 5.26 -16.36 10.58
C ARG A 101 6.38 -17.08 11.31
N PHE A 102 7.64 -16.89 10.90
CA PHE A 102 8.77 -17.72 11.35
C PHE A 102 10.04 -16.94 11.75
N ALA A 103 10.12 -15.64 11.49
CA ALA A 103 11.27 -14.80 11.78
C ALA A 103 11.00 -13.85 12.94
N PRO A 104 11.98 -13.72 13.82
CA PRO A 104 11.72 -13.83 15.23
C PRO A 104 11.74 -12.42 15.78
N PHE A 105 10.68 -12.01 16.46
CA PHE A 105 10.91 -11.05 17.52
C PHE A 105 11.64 -11.85 18.59
N HIS A 106 12.98 -11.84 18.52
CA HIS A 106 13.87 -12.77 19.22
C HIS A 106 13.66 -12.80 20.74
N SER A 107 12.93 -11.82 21.29
CA SER A 107 12.42 -11.82 22.65
C SER A 107 11.14 -10.98 22.77
N ARG A 108 10.34 -11.22 23.83
CA ARG A 108 9.23 -10.35 24.25
C ARG A 108 9.66 -8.87 24.36
N LYS A 109 10.88 -8.60 24.84
CA LYS A 109 11.42 -7.24 24.99
C LYS A 109 11.57 -6.54 23.64
N THR A 110 12.10 -7.23 22.64
CA THR A 110 12.24 -6.69 21.28
C THR A 110 10.89 -6.43 20.65
N ALA A 111 9.92 -7.33 20.84
CA ALA A 111 8.55 -7.16 20.34
C ALA A 111 7.88 -5.92 20.92
N ARG A 112 7.89 -5.76 22.25
CA ARG A 112 7.34 -4.57 22.92
C ARG A 112 8.01 -3.28 22.44
N SER A 113 9.34 -3.29 22.33
CA SER A 113 10.08 -2.12 21.84
C SER A 113 9.71 -1.76 20.41
N LEU A 114 9.43 -2.74 19.56
CA LEU A 114 8.97 -2.49 18.20
C LEU A 114 7.56 -1.91 18.19
N PHE A 115 6.59 -2.53 18.86
CA PHE A 115 5.21 -2.05 18.86
C PHE A 115 5.07 -0.67 19.50
N ALA A 116 5.88 -0.35 20.51
CA ALA A 116 5.96 0.98 21.11
C ALA A 116 6.46 2.08 20.16
N GLN A 117 7.13 1.74 19.06
CA GLN A 117 7.49 2.71 18.01
C GLN A 117 6.32 3.03 17.08
N TYR A 118 5.23 2.28 17.16
CA TYR A 118 4.05 2.42 16.31
C TYR A 118 2.81 2.66 17.18
N ASP A 119 2.85 3.68 18.02
CA ASP A 119 1.67 4.09 18.78
C ASP A 119 0.63 4.77 17.87
N GLY A 120 -0.56 5.06 18.40
CA GLY A 120 -1.62 5.74 17.64
C GLY A 120 -1.21 7.12 17.10
N LYS A 121 -0.22 7.80 17.69
CA LYS A 121 0.28 9.09 17.21
C LYS A 121 1.18 8.91 15.98
N GLU A 122 2.10 7.96 16.02
CA GLU A 122 2.97 7.63 14.89
C GLU A 122 2.17 7.09 13.70
N VAL A 123 1.12 6.29 13.96
CA VAL A 123 0.20 5.83 12.91
C VAL A 123 -0.50 7.01 12.24
N ARG A 124 -1.04 7.96 13.02
CA ARG A 124 -1.66 9.17 12.46
C ARG A 124 -0.67 9.98 11.62
N HIS A 125 0.57 10.13 12.08
CA HIS A 125 1.62 10.84 11.34
C HIS A 125 2.00 10.14 10.03
N GLY A 126 2.13 8.81 10.07
CA GLY A 126 2.37 7.98 8.89
C GLY A 126 1.24 8.08 7.86
N VAL A 127 -0.01 8.04 8.32
CA VAL A 127 -1.19 8.20 7.46
C VAL A 127 -1.26 9.61 6.85
N GLU A 128 -0.94 10.65 7.60
CA GLU A 128 -0.90 12.03 7.07
C GLU A 128 0.19 12.19 5.99
N THR A 129 1.36 11.59 6.21
CA THR A 129 2.44 11.59 5.21
C THR A 129 2.03 10.83 3.95
N LEU A 130 1.36 9.69 4.13
CA LEU A 130 0.81 8.89 3.05
C LEU A 130 -0.26 9.66 2.27
N ARG A 131 -1.15 10.38 2.96
CA ARG A 131 -2.17 11.24 2.36
C ARG A 131 -1.53 12.29 1.45
N LYS A 132 -0.59 13.07 1.96
CA LYS A 132 0.13 14.08 1.15
C LYS A 132 0.80 13.47 -0.07
N ARG A 133 1.31 12.24 0.05
CA ARG A 133 1.92 11.51 -1.06
C ARG A 133 0.90 11.09 -2.10
N ILE A 134 -0.26 10.58 -1.69
CA ILE A 134 -1.37 10.21 -2.59
C ILE A 134 -1.91 11.46 -3.29
N GLU A 135 -2.15 12.53 -2.55
CA GLU A 135 -2.59 13.83 -3.09
C GLU A 135 -1.57 14.39 -4.08
N LYS A 136 -0.27 14.27 -3.81
CA LYS A 136 0.77 14.67 -4.76
C LYS A 136 0.77 13.82 -6.05
N HIS A 137 0.48 12.52 -5.94
CA HIS A 137 0.52 11.63 -7.10
C HIS A 137 -0.74 11.70 -7.97
N PHE A 138 -1.89 11.93 -7.35
CA PHE A 138 -3.20 11.81 -8.00
C PHE A 138 -4.10 13.04 -7.81
N GLY A 139 -3.62 14.11 -7.16
CA GLY A 139 -4.43 15.29 -6.82
C GLY A 139 -3.84 16.61 -7.32
N ASP A 140 -2.62 16.60 -7.88
CA ASP A 140 -1.92 17.80 -8.35
C ASP A 140 -2.18 18.08 -9.84
N ALA A 141 -3.44 17.95 -10.26
CA ALA A 141 -3.83 18.26 -11.63
C ALA A 141 -4.71 19.50 -11.67
N ASP A 142 -4.12 20.56 -12.21
CA ASP A 142 -4.81 21.62 -12.96
C ASP A 142 -5.54 21.07 -14.22
N GLU A 143 -5.67 19.75 -14.38
CA GLU A 143 -6.43 19.11 -15.44
C GLU A 143 -7.79 18.69 -14.88
N GLU A 144 -8.87 19.23 -15.45
CA GLU A 144 -10.29 18.90 -15.21
C GLU A 144 -10.66 17.42 -15.38
N VAL A 145 -9.67 16.52 -15.46
CA VAL A 145 -9.75 15.16 -16.00
C VAL A 145 -9.27 14.09 -15.01
N ILE A 146 -8.72 14.45 -13.84
CA ILE A 146 -8.53 13.42 -12.79
C ILE A 146 -9.90 13.10 -12.18
N PRO A 147 -10.33 11.83 -12.20
CA PRO A 147 -11.64 11.51 -11.66
C PRO A 147 -11.66 11.70 -10.16
N ARG A 148 -12.65 12.45 -9.69
CA ARG A 148 -12.85 12.85 -8.28
C ARG A 148 -12.91 11.67 -7.29
N GLY A 149 -12.82 10.42 -7.75
CA GLY A 149 -12.80 9.20 -6.93
C GLY A 149 -11.45 8.48 -6.77
N VAL A 150 -10.40 8.79 -7.55
CA VAL A 150 -9.14 7.99 -7.53
C VAL A 150 -8.42 8.13 -6.20
N VAL A 151 -8.26 9.36 -5.69
CA VAL A 151 -7.64 9.62 -4.38
C VAL A 151 -8.36 8.86 -3.27
N ALA A 152 -9.70 8.91 -3.23
CA ALA A 152 -10.49 8.18 -2.25
C ALA A 152 -10.40 6.66 -2.43
N LEU A 153 -10.35 6.16 -3.67
CA LEU A 153 -10.20 4.74 -3.97
C LEU A 153 -8.85 4.19 -3.49
N VAL A 154 -7.76 4.86 -3.87
CA VAL A 154 -6.40 4.55 -3.41
C VAL A 154 -6.33 4.64 -1.89
N GLY A 155 -6.95 5.67 -1.31
CA GLY A 155 -7.06 5.85 0.13
C GLY A 155 -7.72 4.68 0.85
N ARG A 156 -8.87 4.22 0.37
CA ARG A 156 -9.57 3.04 0.92
C ARG A 156 -8.73 1.77 0.81
N LYS A 157 -7.95 1.61 -0.27
CA LYS A 157 -7.06 0.45 -0.42
C LYS A 157 -5.89 0.50 0.55
N CYS A 158 -5.28 1.67 0.75
CA CYS A 158 -4.27 1.89 1.77
C CYS A 158 -4.79 1.60 3.17
N GLU A 159 -5.98 2.11 3.52
CA GLU A 159 -6.63 1.84 4.82
C GLU A 159 -6.80 0.33 5.05
N ARG A 160 -7.36 -0.40 4.07
CA ARG A 160 -7.48 -1.86 4.16
C ARG A 160 -6.13 -2.55 4.32
N ALA A 161 -5.06 -2.05 3.72
CA ALA A 161 -3.73 -2.62 3.87
C ALA A 161 -3.16 -2.40 5.29
N TYR A 162 -3.44 -1.26 5.91
CA TYR A 162 -3.14 -1.00 7.32
C TYR A 162 -3.91 -1.96 8.23
N GLU A 163 -5.22 -2.08 8.04
CA GLU A 163 -6.06 -2.99 8.82
C GLU A 163 -5.55 -4.44 8.74
N ARG A 164 -5.29 -4.94 7.52
CA ARG A 164 -4.70 -6.29 7.32
C ARG A 164 -3.35 -6.45 8.01
N THR A 165 -2.58 -5.38 8.15
CA THR A 165 -1.27 -5.44 8.82
C THR A 165 -1.45 -5.54 10.32
N ILE A 166 -2.35 -4.77 10.92
CA ILE A 166 -2.69 -4.87 12.35
C ILE A 166 -3.22 -6.26 12.68
N GLU A 167 -4.24 -6.73 11.97
CA GLU A 167 -4.88 -8.02 12.23
C GLU A 167 -3.85 -9.16 12.22
N ARG A 168 -2.91 -9.13 11.26
CA ARG A 168 -1.80 -10.09 11.19
C ARG A 168 -0.85 -9.97 12.38
N LYS A 169 -0.57 -8.77 12.89
CA LYS A 169 0.31 -8.56 14.04
C LYS A 169 -0.34 -8.95 15.35
N GLU A 170 -1.62 -8.63 15.55
CA GLU A 170 -2.40 -9.08 16.71
C GLU A 170 -2.49 -10.61 16.75
N GLY A 171 -2.77 -11.24 15.61
CA GLY A 171 -2.79 -12.70 15.48
C GLY A 171 -1.43 -13.32 15.84
N LEU A 172 -0.34 -12.78 15.30
CA LEU A 172 1.01 -13.24 15.59
C LEU A 172 1.38 -13.07 17.08
N VAL A 173 1.01 -11.94 17.68
CA VAL A 173 1.26 -11.68 19.10
C VAL A 173 0.56 -12.72 19.97
N ARG A 174 -0.70 -13.03 19.66
CA ARG A 174 -1.50 -14.04 20.38
C ARG A 174 -0.92 -15.45 20.25
N GLU A 175 -0.39 -15.78 19.08
CA GLU A 175 0.18 -17.09 18.78
C GLU A 175 1.56 -17.29 19.45
N VAL A 176 2.44 -16.28 19.38
CA VAL A 176 3.84 -16.40 19.79
C VAL A 176 4.08 -15.95 21.24
N TRP A 177 3.32 -14.96 21.74
CA TRP A 177 3.41 -14.47 23.12
C TRP A 177 2.05 -14.52 23.81
N PRO A 178 1.54 -15.73 24.10
CA PRO A 178 0.32 -15.85 24.89
C PRO A 178 0.50 -15.17 26.26
N PRO A 179 -0.58 -14.64 26.86
CA PRO A 179 -0.54 -14.05 28.19
C PRO A 179 -0.02 -15.08 29.20
N VAL A 180 1.01 -14.69 29.97
CA VAL A 180 1.57 -15.50 31.05
C VAL A 180 1.47 -14.70 32.34
N GLU A 181 0.94 -15.31 33.39
CA GLU A 181 0.79 -14.68 34.70
C GLU A 181 2.16 -14.23 35.25
N GLY A 182 2.22 -12.99 35.75
CA GLY A 182 3.45 -12.39 36.28
C GLY A 182 4.40 -11.79 35.23
N GLU A 183 4.10 -11.88 33.93
CA GLU A 183 4.91 -11.28 32.87
C GLU A 183 4.19 -10.14 32.13
N LYS A 184 4.92 -9.09 31.78
CA LYS A 184 4.39 -8.00 30.93
C LYS A 184 4.12 -8.53 29.52
N GLY A 185 2.84 -8.49 29.11
CA GLY A 185 2.37 -8.87 27.79
C GLY A 185 3.04 -8.11 26.64
N VAL A 186 3.01 -8.72 25.46
CA VAL A 186 3.31 -8.03 24.19
C VAL A 186 1.97 -7.62 23.63
N GLU A 187 1.81 -6.35 23.30
CA GLU A 187 0.57 -5.80 22.75
C GLU A 187 0.89 -4.92 21.53
N VAL A 188 -0.07 -4.81 20.63
CA VAL A 188 -0.01 -3.86 19.52
C VAL A 188 -0.65 -2.57 20.03
N ASP A 189 0.11 -1.48 20.07
CA ASP A 189 -0.29 -0.25 20.78
C ASP A 189 -1.35 0.60 20.05
N PHE A 190 -1.69 0.26 18.81
CA PHE A 190 -2.68 0.97 18.00
C PHE A 190 -3.74 0.00 17.48
N THR A 191 -4.97 0.50 17.41
CA THR A 191 -6.14 -0.30 17.08
C THR A 191 -6.60 -0.09 15.64
N ARG A 192 -7.50 -0.97 15.19
CA ARG A 192 -8.23 -0.77 13.92
C ARG A 192 -9.02 0.54 13.92
N GLU A 193 -9.53 0.97 15.08
CA GLU A 193 -10.25 2.24 15.20
C GLU A 193 -9.32 3.45 15.00
N ASP A 194 -8.09 3.39 15.51
CA ASP A 194 -7.08 4.43 15.27
C ASP A 194 -6.78 4.60 13.78
N VAL A 195 -6.66 3.49 13.05
CA VAL A 195 -6.50 3.51 11.58
C VAL A 195 -7.70 4.15 10.90
N LYS A 196 -8.92 3.69 11.19
CA LYS A 196 -10.14 4.28 10.61
C LYS A 196 -10.22 5.78 10.87
N ASN A 197 -9.94 6.19 12.11
CA ASN A 197 -9.93 7.59 12.49
C ASN A 197 -8.86 8.40 11.75
N ALA A 198 -7.68 7.82 11.52
CA ALA A 198 -6.62 8.46 10.74
C ALA A 198 -6.99 8.62 9.25
N PHE A 199 -7.67 7.63 8.66
CA PHE A 199 -8.07 7.65 7.25
C PHE A 199 -9.37 8.43 6.97
N LYS A 200 -10.17 8.79 7.98
CA LYS A 200 -11.39 9.60 7.83
C LYS A 200 -11.16 10.91 7.06
N GLY A 201 -10.00 11.56 7.23
CA GLY A 201 -9.67 12.79 6.52
C GLY A 201 -9.52 12.59 5.01
N LEU A 202 -8.97 11.46 4.58
CA LEU A 202 -8.76 11.13 3.18
C LEU A 202 -10.07 10.74 2.45
N GLN A 203 -11.06 10.25 3.19
CA GLN A 203 -12.36 9.86 2.65
C GLN A 203 -13.35 11.04 2.52
N ARG A 204 -13.09 12.16 3.20
CA ARG A 204 -13.96 13.36 3.21
C ARG A 204 -13.57 14.41 2.18
N SER A 205 -12.38 14.31 1.58
CA SER A 205 -11.86 15.26 0.59
C SER A 205 -12.21 14.90 -0.87
N SER A 206 -13.11 13.94 -1.10
CA SER A 206 -13.67 13.57 -2.43
C SER A 206 -15.10 14.07 -2.56
#